data_AF-A0A7R9I4V1-F1
#
_entry.id   AF-A0A7R9I4V1-F1
#
_cell.length_a   1.000
_cell.length_b   1.000
_cell.length_c   1.000
_cell.angle_alpha   90.00
_cell.angle_beta   90.00
_cell.angle_gamma   90.00
#
_symmetry.space_group_name_H-M   'P 1'
#
loop_
_entity.id
_entity.type
_entity.pdbx_description
1 polymer ?
#
loop_
_entity_poly.entity_id
_entity_poly.type
_entity_poly.pdbx_seq_one_letter_code
_entity_poly.pdbx_strand_id
1 'polypeptide(L)'
;MFFDCTGLLAGLAATVITRWRANDKFSYGYVRAEVLAGFVNGLFLLFIAFFIMSEAVERAIEPPEVKHERLFVVSVLGLLVNLVGIYAFQHGHGHSHGGSSHGHSHGGGSAHSHNNAHNHGHDVGDFSGSDSQIMKGVFLHSVIVSAVLMQMFGWMIADPICSMFIALLIAISVLALIKDSVLILMQRQPAALDGVLPQCYQKVACLAGVYSIQEPHFWTLCSDVYVGAVKLEVSKEADHKYIVSHTHMIFAAVGVKQLYVQLDYTPM
;
A
#
# COMPACT_ATOMS: atom_id res chain seq x y z
N MET A 1 15.52 -20.52 8.18
CA MET A 1 16.67 -20.49 7.25
C MET A 1 16.29 -20.97 5.85
N PHE A 2 16.01 -22.26 5.59
CA PHE A 2 15.64 -22.72 4.24
C PHE A 2 14.38 -22.03 3.68
N PHE A 3 13.33 -21.90 4.49
CA PHE A 3 12.10 -21.21 4.09
C PHE A 3 12.31 -19.71 3.84
N ASP A 4 13.11 -19.02 4.66
CA ASP A 4 13.42 -17.61 4.47
C ASP A 4 14.18 -17.36 3.15
N CYS A 5 15.17 -18.22 2.86
CA CYS A 5 15.91 -18.16 1.59
C CYS A 5 15.00 -18.48 0.39
N THR A 6 14.07 -19.42 0.54
CA THR A 6 13.12 -19.79 -0.53
C THR A 6 12.14 -18.66 -0.82
N GLY A 7 11.65 -17.96 0.22
CA GLY A 7 10.80 -16.77 0.07
C GLY A 7 11.50 -15.63 -0.67
N LEU A 8 12.76 -15.33 -0.30
CA LEU A 8 13.58 -14.32 -0.98
C LEU A 8 13.86 -14.70 -2.45
N LEU A 9 14.18 -15.97 -2.71
CA LEU A 9 14.43 -16.46 -4.07
C LEU A 9 13.17 -16.37 -4.93
N ALA A 10 12.00 -16.74 -4.38
CA ALA A 10 10.72 -16.65 -5.07
C ALA A 10 10.33 -15.19 -5.37
N GLY A 11 10.54 -14.26 -4.42
CA GLY A 11 10.31 -12.83 -4.62
C GLY A 11 11.25 -12.19 -5.67
N LEU A 12 12.51 -12.63 -5.72
CA LEU A 12 13.46 -12.20 -6.74
C LEU A 12 13.06 -12.74 -8.13
N ALA A 13 12.75 -14.04 -8.22
CA ALA A 13 12.32 -14.68 -9.46
C ALA A 13 11.05 -14.01 -10.03
N ALA A 14 10.09 -13.69 -9.15
CA ALA A 14 8.91 -12.94 -9.52
C ALA A 14 9.21 -11.56 -10.12
N THR A 15 10.08 -10.78 -9.47
CA THR A 15 10.50 -9.46 -9.95
C THR A 15 11.19 -9.53 -11.33
N VAL A 16 11.86 -10.66 -11.64
CA VAL A 16 12.45 -10.88 -12.96
C VAL A 16 11.38 -11.22 -14.00
N ILE A 17 10.40 -12.05 -13.63
CA ILE A 17 9.31 -12.48 -14.53
C ILE A 17 8.41 -11.29 -14.92
N THR A 18 8.20 -10.32 -14.04
CA THR A 18 7.39 -9.13 -14.35
C THR A 18 7.98 -8.24 -15.44
N ARG A 19 9.30 -8.34 -15.66
CA ARG A 19 10.00 -7.60 -16.71
C ARG A 19 9.90 -8.25 -18.09
N TRP A 20 9.26 -9.41 -18.21
CA TRP A 20 9.12 -10.09 -19.50
C TRP A 20 8.11 -9.36 -20.40
N ARG A 21 8.48 -9.22 -21.68
CA ARG A 21 7.69 -8.52 -22.69
C ARG A 21 6.40 -9.31 -23.02
N ALA A 22 5.38 -8.59 -23.50
CA ALA A 22 4.16 -9.19 -24.00
C ALA A 22 4.42 -10.20 -25.13
N ASN A 23 3.62 -11.26 -25.16
CA ASN A 23 3.70 -12.35 -26.14
C ASN A 23 2.29 -12.65 -26.67
N ASP A 24 2.15 -13.39 -27.76
CA ASP A 24 0.84 -13.61 -28.42
C ASP A 24 -0.22 -14.26 -27.52
N LYS A 25 0.21 -14.98 -26.47
CA LYS A 25 -0.67 -15.59 -25.46
C LYS A 25 -1.07 -14.65 -24.32
N PHE A 26 -0.30 -13.57 -24.09
CA PHE A 26 -0.50 -12.61 -23.00
C PHE A 26 -0.41 -11.19 -23.56
N SER A 27 -1.54 -10.67 -24.07
CA SER A 27 -1.62 -9.39 -24.80
C SER A 27 -1.22 -8.17 -23.95
N TYR A 28 -1.48 -8.22 -22.65
CA TYR A 28 -1.03 -7.19 -21.69
C TYR A 28 0.36 -7.48 -21.10
N GLY A 29 0.99 -8.60 -21.46
CA GLY A 29 2.24 -9.08 -20.87
C GLY A 29 2.08 -9.71 -19.49
N TYR A 30 3.20 -9.87 -18.80
CA TYR A 30 3.29 -10.53 -17.49
C TYR A 30 3.14 -9.57 -16.31
N VAL A 31 2.54 -8.41 -16.53
CA VAL A 31 2.48 -7.33 -15.51
C VAL A 31 1.71 -7.77 -14.26
N ARG A 32 0.64 -8.56 -14.42
CA ARG A 32 -0.11 -9.16 -13.29
C ARG A 32 0.68 -10.22 -12.50
N ALA A 33 1.79 -10.74 -13.04
CA ALA A 33 2.64 -11.69 -12.32
C ALA A 33 3.26 -11.07 -11.06
N GLU A 34 3.39 -9.74 -11.02
CA GLU A 34 3.88 -8.98 -9.85
C GLU A 34 2.92 -9.18 -8.67
N VAL A 35 1.64 -8.94 -8.92
CA VAL A 35 0.56 -9.06 -7.95
C VAL A 35 0.40 -10.51 -7.52
N LEU A 36 0.46 -11.45 -8.46
CA LEU A 36 0.37 -12.87 -8.16
C LEU A 36 1.53 -13.35 -7.28
N ALA A 37 2.74 -12.88 -7.57
CA ALA A 37 3.90 -13.19 -6.76
C ALA A 37 3.84 -12.59 -5.36
N GLY A 38 3.38 -11.33 -5.25
CA GLY A 38 3.11 -10.69 -3.97
C GLY A 38 2.10 -11.49 -3.14
N PHE A 39 1.02 -11.96 -3.77
CA PHE A 39 0.02 -12.82 -3.15
C PHE A 39 0.61 -14.15 -2.65
N VAL A 40 1.36 -14.86 -3.51
CA VAL A 40 2.01 -16.14 -3.14
C VAL A 40 3.03 -15.94 -2.03
N ASN A 41 3.83 -14.88 -2.08
CA ASN A 41 4.78 -14.53 -1.03
C ASN A 41 4.05 -14.22 0.29
N GLY A 42 2.92 -13.52 0.23
CA GLY A 42 2.04 -13.31 1.38
C GLY A 42 1.59 -14.65 2.00
N LEU A 43 1.13 -15.61 1.21
CA LEU A 43 0.75 -16.93 1.72
C LEU A 43 1.92 -17.66 2.40
N PHE A 44 3.12 -17.58 1.84
CA PHE A 44 4.32 -18.14 2.47
C PHE A 44 4.62 -17.48 3.82
N LEU A 45 4.58 -16.15 3.89
CA LEU A 45 4.81 -15.41 5.13
C LEU A 45 3.76 -15.74 6.20
N LEU A 46 2.50 -15.95 5.79
CA LEU A 46 1.44 -16.38 6.71
C LEU A 46 1.71 -17.79 7.26
N PHE A 47 2.16 -18.71 6.40
CA PHE A 47 2.56 -20.05 6.82
C PHE A 47 3.73 -20.02 7.81
N ILE A 48 4.74 -19.20 7.55
CA ILE A 48 5.88 -19.01 8.47
C ILE A 48 5.44 -18.36 9.78
N ALA A 49 4.57 -17.36 9.75
CA ALA A 49 4.03 -16.75 10.95
C ALA A 49 3.27 -17.76 11.82
N PHE A 50 2.48 -18.65 11.20
CA PHE A 50 1.81 -19.74 11.91
C PHE A 50 2.79 -20.72 12.56
N PHE A 51 3.88 -21.06 11.87
CA PHE A 51 4.93 -21.93 12.42
C PHE A 51 5.64 -21.27 13.61
N ILE A 52 6.05 -20.00 13.47
CA ILE A 52 6.68 -19.23 14.56
C ILE A 52 5.73 -19.13 15.76
N MET A 53 4.44 -18.88 15.53
CA MET A 53 3.44 -18.82 16.59
C MET A 53 3.29 -20.17 17.30
N SER A 54 3.28 -21.28 16.56
CA SER A 54 3.19 -22.62 17.13
C SER A 54 4.43 -22.97 17.97
N GLU A 55 5.63 -22.68 17.45
CA GLU A 55 6.89 -22.90 18.16
C GLU A 55 7.01 -22.01 19.42
N ALA A 56 6.52 -20.77 19.35
CA ALA A 56 6.48 -19.87 20.51
C ALA A 56 5.53 -20.39 21.61
N VAL A 57 4.38 -20.95 21.23
CA VAL A 57 3.45 -21.58 22.18
C VAL A 57 4.07 -22.83 22.81
N GLU A 58 4.75 -23.67 22.03
CA GLU A 58 5.45 -24.86 22.55
C GLU A 58 6.53 -24.47 23.56
N ARG A 59 7.37 -23.48 23.24
CA ARG A 59 8.40 -22.96 24.15
C ARG A 59 7.83 -22.29 25.41
N ALA A 60 6.60 -21.78 25.36
CA ALA A 60 5.93 -21.22 26.54
C ALA A 60 5.49 -22.32 27.53
N ILE A 61 5.19 -23.53 27.03
CA ILE A 61 4.71 -24.66 27.84
C ILE A 61 5.89 -25.52 28.33
N GLU A 62 6.84 -25.84 27.45
CA GLU A 62 8.03 -26.63 27.77
C GLU A 62 9.29 -25.83 27.41
N PRO A 63 9.92 -25.11 28.36
CA PRO A 63 11.10 -24.31 28.06
C PRO A 63 12.31 -25.22 27.80
N PRO A 64 12.87 -25.24 26.57
CA PRO A 64 14.03 -26.07 26.27
C PRO A 64 15.32 -25.42 26.80
N GLU A 65 16.25 -26.22 27.32
CA GLU A 65 17.59 -25.73 27.69
C GLU A 65 18.43 -25.44 26.43
N VAL A 66 18.53 -24.17 26.04
CA VAL A 66 19.20 -23.77 24.79
C VAL A 66 20.70 -23.48 25.03
N LYS A 67 21.57 -24.12 24.24
CA LYS A 67 23.02 -23.87 24.24
C LYS A 67 23.33 -22.51 23.58
N HIS A 68 23.56 -21.50 24.42
CA HIS A 68 23.70 -20.08 24.09
C HIS A 68 24.73 -19.73 23.00
N GLU A 69 25.78 -20.53 22.81
CA GLU A 69 26.88 -20.20 21.88
C GLU A 69 26.48 -20.21 20.39
N ARG A 70 25.54 -21.07 20.00
CA ARG A 70 25.11 -21.15 18.58
C ARG A 70 24.10 -20.08 18.19
N LEU A 71 23.33 -19.56 19.16
CA LEU A 71 22.32 -18.52 18.92
C LEU A 71 22.94 -17.17 18.58
N PHE A 72 24.05 -16.80 19.23
CA PHE A 72 24.70 -15.51 19.01
C PHE A 72 25.20 -15.35 17.57
N VAL A 73 25.90 -16.36 17.04
CA VAL A 73 26.44 -16.35 15.67
C VAL A 73 25.32 -16.27 14.63
N VAL A 74 24.21 -17.00 14.85
CA VAL A 74 23.06 -17.01 13.94
C VAL A 74 22.36 -15.64 13.92
N SER A 75 22.21 -14.97 15.07
CA SER A 75 21.62 -13.63 15.15
C SER A 75 22.48 -12.56 14.49
N VAL A 76 23.80 -12.60 14.68
CA VAL A 76 24.74 -11.65 14.02
C VAL A 76 24.73 -11.84 12.51
N LEU A 77 24.76 -13.09 12.02
CA LEU A 77 24.64 -13.37 10.59
C LEU A 77 23.29 -12.95 10.02
N GLY A 78 22.19 -13.24 10.72
CA GLY A 78 20.85 -12.81 10.32
C GLY A 78 20.72 -11.29 10.22
N LEU A 79 21.28 -10.56 11.19
CA LEU A 79 21.32 -9.10 11.18
C LEU A 79 22.13 -8.54 10.01
N LEU A 80 23.28 -9.14 9.70
CA LEU A 80 24.09 -8.74 8.53
C LEU A 80 23.33 -8.96 7.22
N VAL A 81 22.64 -10.09 7.07
CA VAL A 81 21.83 -10.37 5.87
C VAL A 81 20.69 -9.36 5.73
N ASN A 82 19.99 -9.03 6.82
CA ASN A 82 18.93 -8.00 6.80
C ASN A 82 19.49 -6.61 6.45
N LEU A 83 20.66 -6.25 6.99
CA LEU A 83 21.31 -4.96 6.72
C LEU A 83 21.75 -4.84 5.26
N VAL A 84 22.35 -5.91 4.71
CA VAL A 84 22.70 -5.99 3.29
C VAL A 84 21.45 -5.93 2.42
N GLY A 85 20.36 -6.59 2.82
CA GLY A 85 19.07 -6.50 2.15
C GLY A 85 18.57 -5.06 2.06
N ILE A 86 18.54 -4.34 3.18
CA ILE A 86 18.12 -2.93 3.21
C ILE A 86 19.01 -2.07 2.31
N TYR A 87 20.34 -2.23 2.40
CA TYR A 87 21.28 -1.41 1.63
C TYR A 87 21.24 -1.71 0.12
N ALA A 88 21.06 -2.97 -0.26
CA ALA A 88 20.96 -3.40 -1.66
C ALA A 88 19.63 -2.97 -2.30
N PHE A 89 18.52 -3.03 -1.57
CA PHE A 89 17.19 -2.63 -2.08
C PHE A 89 16.94 -1.11 -1.99
N GLN A 90 17.66 -0.36 -1.14
CA GLN A 90 17.61 1.10 -1.13
C GLN A 90 18.20 1.77 -2.39
N HIS A 91 18.89 1.03 -3.27
CA HIS A 91 19.37 1.54 -4.56
C HIS A 91 18.41 1.27 -5.74
N GLY A 92 17.26 0.60 -5.51
CA GLY A 92 16.37 0.12 -6.58
C GLY A 92 14.95 0.71 -6.62
N HIS A 93 14.51 1.46 -5.61
CA HIS A 93 13.16 2.04 -5.58
C HIS A 93 13.15 3.49 -5.13
N GLY A 94 12.87 4.40 -6.07
CA GLY A 94 12.55 5.79 -5.79
C GLY A 94 11.30 5.88 -4.92
N HIS A 95 11.46 6.49 -3.77
CA HIS A 95 10.38 6.87 -2.87
C HIS A 95 9.41 7.83 -3.57
N SER A 96 8.14 7.44 -3.75
CA SER A 96 7.05 8.40 -3.92
C SER A 96 6.06 8.26 -2.76
N HIS A 97 6.34 8.99 -1.68
CA HIS A 97 5.30 9.39 -0.74
C HIS A 97 5.51 10.86 -0.36
N GLY A 98 4.53 11.68 -0.75
CA GLY A 98 3.98 12.82 -0.03
C GLY A 98 4.95 13.89 0.49
N GLY A 99 4.95 15.05 -0.17
CA GLY A 99 5.58 16.26 0.37
C GLY A 99 5.07 17.52 -0.32
N SER A 100 4.04 18.12 0.27
CA SER A 100 3.49 19.43 -0.05
C SER A 100 4.59 20.50 -0.13
N SER A 101 4.81 21.08 -1.31
CA SER A 101 5.67 22.27 -1.48
C SER A 101 4.83 23.53 -1.29
N HIS A 102 4.74 24.00 -0.04
CA HIS A 102 4.23 25.33 0.28
C HIS A 102 5.41 26.33 0.24
N GLY A 103 5.37 27.27 -0.72
CA GLY A 103 6.26 28.42 -0.77
C GLY A 103 5.71 29.56 0.09
N HIS A 104 6.54 30.12 0.98
CA HIS A 104 6.21 31.33 1.74
C HIS A 104 6.92 32.54 1.13
N SER A 105 6.12 33.56 0.79
CA SER A 105 6.56 34.95 0.57
C SER A 105 5.96 35.84 1.65
N HIS A 106 6.79 36.62 2.33
CA HIS A 106 6.39 37.55 3.40
C HIS A 106 5.77 38.84 2.86
N GLY A 107 4.77 39.38 3.59
CA GLY A 107 4.31 40.76 3.44
C GLY A 107 3.11 41.16 4.33
N GLY A 108 3.39 41.71 5.51
CA GLY A 108 2.70 42.90 6.09
C GLY A 108 1.37 42.76 6.85
N GLY A 109 1.37 43.17 8.14
CA GLY A 109 0.41 44.16 8.66
C GLY A 109 -0.71 43.75 9.64
N SER A 110 -0.61 44.28 10.88
CA SER A 110 -1.68 44.79 11.77
C SER A 110 -2.60 43.87 12.62
N ALA A 111 -2.29 43.83 13.93
CA ALA A 111 -3.01 44.47 15.06
C ALA A 111 -4.36 43.93 15.64
N HIS A 112 -4.33 43.75 16.97
CA HIS A 112 -5.34 44.02 18.04
C HIS A 112 -6.45 43.00 18.47
N SER A 113 -6.28 42.49 19.72
CA SER A 113 -7.15 42.68 20.93
C SER A 113 -8.54 41.99 21.13
N HIS A 114 -8.55 41.08 22.12
CA HIS A 114 -9.47 40.86 23.28
C HIS A 114 -10.89 40.22 23.19
N ASN A 115 -11.07 39.27 24.13
CA ASN A 115 -12.20 38.95 25.04
C ASN A 115 -13.06 37.67 24.88
N ASN A 116 -12.91 36.82 25.92
CA ASN A 116 -13.84 35.91 26.63
C ASN A 116 -15.27 35.64 26.09
N ALA A 117 -15.62 34.35 25.97
CA ALA A 117 -16.63 33.65 26.81
C ALA A 117 -16.94 32.24 26.26
N HIS A 118 -17.09 31.26 27.16
CA HIS A 118 -17.38 29.84 26.91
C HIS A 118 -18.81 29.58 26.38
N ASN A 119 -19.01 28.59 25.49
CA ASN A 119 -19.86 27.41 25.76
C ASN A 119 -19.74 26.31 24.67
N HIS A 120 -20.09 25.09 25.07
CA HIS A 120 -19.87 23.76 24.48
C HIS A 120 -20.49 23.45 23.11
N GLY A 121 -19.78 22.63 22.34
CA GLY A 121 -20.30 21.82 21.24
C GLY A 121 -19.26 20.78 20.82
N HIS A 122 -19.54 19.50 21.08
CA HIS A 122 -18.73 18.35 20.69
C HIS A 122 -18.59 18.30 19.16
N ASP A 123 -17.36 18.28 18.66
CA ASP A 123 -17.10 17.69 17.34
C ASP A 123 -15.77 16.95 17.36
N VAL A 124 -15.84 15.69 16.94
CA VAL A 124 -14.75 14.73 16.96
C VAL A 124 -14.09 14.80 15.60
N GLY A 125 -13.07 15.65 15.50
CA GLY A 125 -12.24 15.77 14.33
C GLY A 125 -10.98 16.55 14.65
N ASP A 126 -9.87 16.00 14.20
CA ASP A 126 -8.61 16.68 13.92
C ASP A 126 -7.57 16.73 15.05
N PHE A 127 -6.51 15.91 14.89
CA PHE A 127 -5.22 16.09 15.55
C PHE A 127 -4.18 16.38 14.47
N SER A 128 -4.29 17.57 13.88
CA SER A 128 -3.21 18.27 13.21
C SER A 128 -2.74 19.41 14.13
N GLY A 129 -1.45 19.39 14.48
CA GLY A 129 -0.78 20.58 15.02
C GLY A 129 -0.19 20.44 16.42
N SER A 130 1.09 20.08 16.45
CA SER A 130 2.10 20.59 17.39
C SER A 130 1.94 20.27 18.89
N ASP A 131 2.46 19.12 19.30
CA ASP A 131 3.38 19.10 20.46
C ASP A 131 4.43 18.00 20.29
N SER A 132 5.38 18.31 19.40
CA SER A 132 6.62 17.60 19.21
C SER A 132 7.54 17.81 20.43
N GLN A 133 7.30 17.07 21.52
CA GLN A 133 8.36 16.71 22.48
C GLN A 133 8.01 15.57 23.45
N ILE A 134 6.74 15.23 23.63
CA ILE A 134 6.34 14.11 24.52
C ILE A 134 6.32 12.76 23.79
N MET A 135 6.16 12.77 22.46
CA MET A 135 6.11 11.52 21.67
C MET A 135 7.49 10.92 21.37
N LYS A 136 8.60 11.67 21.50
CA LYS A 136 9.95 11.07 21.50
C LYS A 136 10.30 10.39 22.82
N GLY A 137 9.64 10.78 23.92
CA GLY A 137 9.77 10.10 25.20
C GLY A 137 9.07 8.75 25.19
N VAL A 138 7.82 8.66 24.72
CA VAL A 138 7.01 7.42 24.80
C VAL A 138 7.64 6.23 24.06
N PHE A 139 8.36 6.46 22.95
CA PHE A 139 9.07 5.37 22.24
C PHE A 139 10.38 4.95 22.89
N LEU A 140 10.98 5.76 23.77
CA LEU A 140 12.16 5.37 24.56
C LEU A 140 11.77 4.78 25.91
N HIS A 141 10.68 5.27 26.51
CA HIS A 141 10.16 4.72 27.76
C HIS A 141 9.64 3.29 27.57
N SER A 142 9.08 2.92 26.41
CA SER A 142 8.68 1.53 26.15
C SER A 142 9.87 0.56 26.06
N VAL A 143 11.01 1.00 25.54
CA VAL A 143 12.25 0.20 25.45
C VAL A 143 12.94 0.10 26.80
N ILE A 144 13.00 1.21 27.55
CA ILE A 144 13.60 1.24 28.89
C ILE A 144 12.72 0.50 29.91
N VAL A 145 11.39 0.61 29.83
CA VAL A 145 10.46 -0.16 30.66
C VAL A 145 10.53 -1.65 30.31
N SER A 146 10.68 -2.02 29.04
CA SER A 146 10.94 -3.42 28.64
C SER A 146 12.30 -3.93 29.14
N ALA A 147 13.34 -3.11 29.10
CA ALA A 147 14.68 -3.46 29.60
C ALA A 147 14.72 -3.58 31.14
N VAL A 148 13.99 -2.72 31.87
CA VAL A 148 13.88 -2.77 33.34
C VAL A 148 13.00 -3.93 33.80
N LEU A 149 11.93 -4.26 33.06
CA LEU A 149 11.13 -5.48 33.28
C LEU A 149 11.96 -6.75 33.04
N MET A 150 12.80 -6.78 32.00
CA MET A 150 13.74 -7.88 31.72
C MET A 150 14.80 -8.06 32.81
N GLN A 151 15.22 -6.97 33.48
CA GLN A 151 16.25 -7.03 34.51
C GLN A 151 15.70 -7.39 35.90
N MET A 152 14.39 -7.20 36.13
CA MET A 152 13.70 -7.59 37.37
C MET A 152 13.08 -9.00 37.35
N PHE A 153 12.72 -9.53 36.17
CA PHE A 153 12.08 -10.85 36.02
C PHE A 153 13.00 -11.84 35.32
N GLY A 154 13.70 -12.69 36.07
CA GLY A 154 14.46 -13.83 35.53
C GLY A 154 13.56 -14.91 34.94
N TRP A 155 12.90 -14.64 33.81
CA TRP A 155 11.85 -15.49 33.24
C TRP A 155 12.19 -15.94 31.82
N MET A 156 12.37 -17.25 31.63
CA MET A 156 12.44 -17.94 30.32
C MET A 156 11.15 -17.82 29.47
N ILE A 157 10.18 -17.02 29.92
CA ILE A 157 8.86 -16.81 29.31
C ILE A 157 8.84 -15.53 28.45
N ALA A 158 9.81 -14.62 28.61
CA ALA A 158 9.87 -13.37 27.84
C ALA A 158 10.11 -13.61 26.33
N ASP A 159 10.91 -14.62 25.98
CA ASP A 159 11.21 -14.97 24.58
C ASP A 159 9.97 -15.50 23.81
N PRO A 160 9.16 -16.43 24.38
CA PRO A 160 7.87 -16.83 23.80
C PRO A 160 6.90 -15.67 23.55
N ILE A 161 6.71 -14.77 24.53
CA ILE A 161 5.76 -13.66 24.41
C ILE A 161 6.18 -12.69 23.29
N CYS A 162 7.48 -12.38 23.22
CA CYS A 162 8.02 -11.54 22.15
C CYS A 162 7.81 -12.18 20.77
N SER A 163 8.07 -13.48 20.65
CA SER A 163 7.89 -14.23 19.40
C SER A 163 6.43 -14.33 18.97
N MET A 164 5.50 -14.53 19.91
CA MET A 164 4.05 -14.51 19.62
C MET A 164 3.59 -13.13 19.12
N PHE A 165 4.08 -12.05 19.73
CA PHE A 165 3.76 -10.70 19.32
C PHE A 165 4.26 -10.40 17.89
N ILE A 166 5.51 -10.78 17.59
CA ILE A 166 6.08 -10.63 16.24
C ILE A 166 5.28 -11.45 15.21
N ALA A 167 4.96 -12.72 15.52
CA ALA A 167 4.17 -13.56 14.63
C ALA A 167 2.78 -12.96 14.33
N LEU A 168 2.13 -12.38 15.35
CA LEU A 168 0.85 -11.69 15.17
C LEU A 168 0.96 -10.44 14.29
N LEU A 169 2.00 -9.62 14.48
CA LEU A 169 2.25 -8.45 13.64
C LEU A 169 2.50 -8.85 12.18
N ILE A 170 3.28 -9.91 11.94
CA ILE A 170 3.50 -10.46 10.60
C ILE A 170 2.16 -10.90 10.01
N ALA A 171 1.34 -11.66 10.74
CA ALA A 171 0.05 -12.13 10.25
C ALA A 171 -0.89 -10.97 9.87
N ILE A 172 -1.02 -9.94 10.72
CA ILE A 172 -1.86 -8.76 10.43
C ILE A 172 -1.36 -8.02 9.19
N SER A 173 -0.05 -7.80 9.08
CA SER A 173 0.55 -7.11 7.93
C SER A 173 0.35 -7.89 6.62
N VAL A 174 0.57 -9.20 6.66
CA VAL A 174 0.43 -10.10 5.50
C VAL A 174 -1.02 -10.21 5.05
N LEU A 175 -1.98 -10.27 5.98
CA LEU A 175 -3.40 -10.31 5.63
C LEU A 175 -3.84 -9.04 4.88
N ALA A 176 -3.33 -7.87 5.25
CA ALA A 176 -3.58 -6.64 4.49
C ALA A 176 -3.00 -6.73 3.07
N LEU A 177 -1.76 -7.20 2.92
CA LEU A 177 -1.11 -7.37 1.61
C LEU A 177 -1.83 -8.39 0.71
N ILE A 178 -2.26 -9.52 1.28
CA ILE A 178 -3.05 -10.54 0.57
C ILE A 178 -4.36 -9.95 0.09
N LYS A 179 -5.07 -9.22 0.97
CA LYS A 179 -6.34 -8.57 0.61
C LYS A 179 -6.15 -7.62 -0.57
N ASP A 180 -5.14 -6.75 -0.54
CA ASP A 180 -4.88 -5.81 -1.63
C ASP A 180 -4.55 -6.53 -2.95
N SER A 181 -3.76 -7.60 -2.88
CA SER A 181 -3.44 -8.43 -4.05
C SER A 181 -4.68 -9.11 -4.63
N VAL A 182 -5.55 -9.66 -3.77
CA VAL A 182 -6.83 -10.26 -4.19
C VAL A 182 -7.74 -9.24 -4.84
N LEU A 183 -7.81 -8.02 -4.29
CA LEU A 183 -8.64 -6.95 -4.87
C LEU A 183 -8.19 -6.59 -6.29
N ILE A 184 -6.88 -6.51 -6.53
CA ILE A 184 -6.34 -6.27 -7.88
C ILE A 184 -6.65 -7.46 -8.81
N LEU A 185 -6.48 -8.70 -8.34
CA LEU A 185 -6.82 -9.90 -9.12
C LEU A 185 -8.31 -10.01 -9.44
N MET A 186 -9.18 -9.56 -8.54
CA MET A 186 -10.63 -9.45 -8.75
C MET A 186 -11.04 -8.29 -9.66
N GLN A 187 -10.08 -7.55 -10.22
CA GLN A 187 -10.32 -6.40 -11.10
C GLN A 187 -11.14 -5.30 -10.41
N ARG A 188 -10.92 -5.11 -9.10
CA ARG A 188 -11.55 -4.01 -8.36
C ARG A 188 -11.15 -2.68 -8.99
N GLN A 189 -12.10 -1.74 -8.97
CA GLN A 189 -11.86 -0.34 -9.27
C GLN A 189 -10.71 0.24 -8.42
N PRO A 190 -9.79 1.01 -9.00
CA PRO A 190 -8.66 1.55 -8.26
C PRO A 190 -9.13 2.52 -7.17
N ALA A 191 -8.77 2.24 -5.90
CA ALA A 191 -9.18 3.08 -4.77
C ALA A 191 -8.69 4.55 -4.89
N ALA A 192 -7.56 4.77 -5.58
CA ALA A 192 -7.06 6.10 -5.89
C ALA A 192 -7.98 6.89 -6.84
N LEU A 193 -8.75 6.20 -7.68
CA LEU A 193 -9.66 6.81 -8.65
C LEU A 193 -11.09 6.98 -8.12
N ASP A 194 -11.47 6.29 -7.04
CA ASP A 194 -12.84 6.28 -6.52
C ASP A 194 -13.40 7.70 -6.23
N GLY A 195 -12.59 8.61 -5.69
CA GLY A 195 -13.01 9.98 -5.38
C GLY A 195 -13.05 10.94 -6.59
N VAL A 196 -12.34 10.62 -7.67
CA VAL A 196 -12.09 11.51 -8.81
C VAL A 196 -12.85 11.10 -10.08
N LEU A 197 -13.24 9.81 -10.19
CA LEU A 197 -14.05 9.30 -11.29
C LEU A 197 -15.39 10.04 -11.47
N PRO A 198 -16.15 10.37 -10.40
CA PRO A 198 -17.39 11.14 -10.55
C PRO A 198 -17.19 12.49 -11.25
N GLN A 199 -16.07 13.17 -10.96
CA GLN A 199 -15.74 14.45 -11.60
C GLN A 199 -15.36 14.25 -13.08
N CYS A 200 -14.70 13.13 -13.42
CA CYS A 200 -14.39 12.78 -14.80
C CYS A 200 -15.67 12.51 -15.60
N TYR A 201 -16.62 11.75 -15.03
CA TYR A 201 -17.92 11.49 -15.65
C TYR A 201 -18.68 12.78 -15.90
N GLN A 202 -18.69 13.70 -14.93
CA GLN A 202 -19.32 15.01 -15.12
C GLN A 202 -18.68 15.81 -16.25
N LYS A 203 -17.34 15.87 -16.32
CA LYS A 203 -16.62 16.56 -17.40
C LYS A 203 -16.91 15.96 -18.78
N VAL A 204 -16.98 14.64 -18.88
CA VAL A 204 -17.30 13.93 -20.13
C VAL A 204 -18.76 14.17 -20.54
N ALA A 205 -19.70 14.18 -19.58
CA ALA A 205 -21.10 14.48 -19.83
C ALA A 205 -21.34 15.94 -20.29
N CYS A 206 -20.44 16.87 -19.96
CA CYS A 206 -20.49 18.25 -20.46
C CYS A 206 -19.95 18.42 -21.89
N LEU A 207 -19.38 17.38 -22.52
CA LEU A 207 -18.91 17.48 -23.90
C LEU A 207 -20.08 17.61 -24.87
N ALA A 208 -19.96 18.51 -25.84
CA ALA A 208 -20.98 18.74 -26.84
C ALA A 208 -21.24 17.44 -27.63
N GLY A 209 -22.50 17.01 -27.64
CA GLY A 209 -22.95 15.81 -28.35
C GLY A 209 -22.86 14.50 -27.54
N VAL A 210 -22.46 14.53 -26.26
CA VAL A 210 -22.56 13.37 -25.34
C VAL A 210 -23.87 13.46 -24.57
N TYR A 211 -24.71 12.43 -24.65
CA TYR A 211 -25.97 12.34 -23.91
C TYR A 211 -25.83 11.60 -22.59
N SER A 212 -25.10 10.48 -22.60
CA SER A 212 -24.98 9.61 -21.43
C SER A 212 -23.67 8.83 -21.45
N ILE A 213 -23.21 8.44 -20.26
CA ILE A 213 -22.08 7.55 -20.05
C ILE A 213 -22.63 6.21 -19.59
N GLN A 214 -22.36 5.16 -20.35
CA GLN A 214 -22.82 3.81 -20.09
C GLN A 214 -21.64 2.89 -19.75
N GLU A 215 -21.88 1.90 -18.88
CA GLU A 215 -20.94 0.83 -18.58
C GLU A 215 -19.49 1.28 -18.29
N PRO A 216 -19.24 2.25 -17.38
CA PRO A 216 -17.88 2.60 -17.01
C PRO A 216 -17.24 1.46 -16.20
N HIS A 217 -16.21 0.84 -16.77
CA HIS A 217 -15.45 -0.24 -16.14
C HIS A 217 -14.00 0.21 -15.98
N PHE A 218 -13.53 0.33 -14.74
CA PHE A 218 -12.13 0.67 -14.43
C PHE A 218 -11.53 -0.41 -13.54
N TRP A 219 -10.30 -0.80 -13.84
CA TRP A 219 -9.58 -1.80 -13.05
C TRP A 219 -8.08 -1.49 -12.99
N THR A 220 -7.45 -2.00 -11.93
CA THR A 220 -5.99 -1.96 -11.79
C THR A 220 -5.38 -3.16 -12.51
N LEU A 221 -4.49 -2.92 -13.48
CA LEU A 221 -3.75 -3.99 -14.17
C LEU A 221 -2.54 -4.45 -13.35
N CYS A 222 -1.80 -3.51 -12.78
CA CYS A 222 -0.68 -3.72 -11.85
C CYS A 222 -0.49 -2.45 -11.01
N SER A 223 0.43 -2.46 -10.03
CA SER A 223 0.90 -1.30 -9.29
C SER A 223 1.01 -0.08 -10.21
N ASP A 224 0.19 0.94 -9.97
CA ASP A 224 0.17 2.21 -10.73
C ASP A 224 -0.20 2.10 -12.23
N VAL A 225 -0.81 1.02 -12.70
CA VAL A 225 -1.31 0.90 -14.08
C VAL A 225 -2.81 0.73 -14.08
N TYR A 226 -3.53 1.83 -14.33
CA TYR A 226 -4.99 1.84 -14.42
C TYR A 226 -5.45 1.73 -15.86
N VAL A 227 -6.42 0.85 -16.08
CA VAL A 227 -7.06 0.62 -17.36
C VAL A 227 -8.56 0.86 -17.21
N GLY A 228 -9.18 1.47 -18.22
CA GLY A 228 -10.60 1.74 -18.24
C GLY A 228 -11.25 1.41 -19.57
N ALA A 229 -12.54 1.11 -19.53
CA ALA A 229 -13.41 1.03 -20.69
C ALA A 229 -14.70 1.81 -20.38
N VAL A 230 -15.17 2.60 -21.35
CA VAL A 230 -16.38 3.41 -21.20
C VAL A 230 -17.14 3.43 -22.51
N LYS A 231 -18.47 3.32 -22.42
CA LYS A 231 -19.38 3.53 -23.55
C LYS A 231 -19.98 4.92 -23.44
N LEU A 232 -19.98 5.67 -24.52
CA LEU A 232 -20.56 7.00 -24.60
C LEU A 232 -21.70 6.98 -25.59
N GLU A 233 -22.87 7.43 -25.14
CA GLU A 233 -24.01 7.65 -26.01
C GLU A 233 -23.91 9.05 -26.61
N VAL A 234 -23.81 9.12 -27.94
CA VAL A 234 -23.48 10.36 -28.65
C VAL A 234 -24.44 10.68 -29.79
N SER A 235 -24.59 11.97 -30.09
CA SER A 235 -25.34 12.43 -31.27
C SER A 235 -24.67 12.01 -32.58
N LYS A 236 -25.47 11.68 -33.59
CA LYS A 236 -24.99 11.35 -34.96
C LYS A 236 -24.25 12.50 -35.64
N GLU A 237 -24.51 13.74 -35.22
CA GLU A 237 -23.89 14.94 -35.79
C GLU A 237 -22.58 15.33 -35.06
N ALA A 238 -22.23 14.64 -33.98
CA ALA A 238 -21.07 14.97 -33.17
C ALA A 238 -19.76 14.48 -33.80
N ASP A 239 -18.68 15.26 -33.62
CA ASP A 239 -17.34 14.85 -34.06
C ASP A 239 -16.78 13.74 -33.15
N HIS A 240 -16.68 12.54 -33.73
CA HIS A 240 -16.07 11.36 -33.09
C HIS A 240 -14.70 11.67 -32.51
N LYS A 241 -13.79 12.25 -33.32
CA LYS A 241 -12.39 12.44 -32.92
C LYS A 241 -12.28 13.42 -31.77
N TYR A 242 -13.10 14.47 -31.80
CA TYR A 242 -13.18 15.44 -30.71
C TYR A 242 -13.58 14.78 -29.40
N ILE A 243 -14.68 13.99 -29.38
CA ILE A 243 -15.19 13.34 -28.17
C ILE A 243 -14.16 12.36 -27.61
N VAL A 244 -13.67 11.43 -28.44
CA VAL A 244 -12.70 10.41 -27.99
C VAL A 244 -11.42 11.06 -27.46
N SER A 245 -10.85 12.04 -28.17
CA SER A 245 -9.63 12.72 -27.73
C SER A 245 -9.83 13.47 -26.41
N HIS A 246 -10.96 14.16 -26.23
CA HIS A 246 -11.23 14.88 -24.98
C HIS A 246 -11.49 13.92 -23.81
N THR A 247 -12.24 12.84 -24.03
CA THR A 247 -12.43 11.79 -23.04
C THR A 247 -11.09 11.19 -22.61
N HIS A 248 -10.21 10.86 -23.56
CA HIS A 248 -8.86 10.39 -23.24
C HIS A 248 -8.07 11.40 -22.42
N MET A 249 -8.08 12.69 -22.77
CA MET A 249 -7.38 13.73 -22.00
C MET A 249 -7.90 13.84 -20.55
N ILE A 250 -9.21 13.77 -20.35
CA ILE A 250 -9.83 13.85 -19.02
C ILE A 250 -9.35 12.70 -18.12
N PHE A 251 -9.41 11.46 -18.60
CA PHE A 251 -9.01 10.30 -17.80
C PHE A 251 -7.48 10.15 -17.69
N ALA A 252 -6.72 10.55 -18.71
CA ALA A 252 -5.26 10.56 -18.65
C ALA A 252 -4.74 11.54 -17.58
N ALA A 253 -5.40 12.68 -17.39
CA ALA A 253 -5.06 13.65 -16.34
C ALA A 253 -5.17 13.09 -14.91
N VAL A 254 -5.93 12.00 -14.73
CA VAL A 254 -6.14 11.33 -13.43
C VAL A 254 -5.29 10.06 -13.30
N GLY A 255 -4.44 9.76 -14.30
CA GLY A 255 -3.50 8.65 -14.27
C GLY A 255 -4.00 7.35 -14.94
N VAL A 256 -5.13 7.38 -15.66
CA VAL A 256 -5.55 6.24 -16.50
C VAL A 256 -4.60 6.11 -17.68
N LYS A 257 -3.78 5.05 -17.70
CA LYS A 257 -2.75 4.83 -18.74
C LYS A 257 -3.34 4.31 -20.04
N GLN A 258 -4.37 3.48 -19.97
CA GLN A 258 -5.07 2.93 -21.14
C GLN A 258 -6.58 3.05 -20.95
N LEU A 259 -7.25 3.70 -21.90
CA LEU A 259 -8.70 3.88 -21.90
C LEU A 259 -9.25 3.37 -23.24
N TYR A 260 -10.35 2.64 -23.19
CA TYR A 260 -11.11 2.25 -24.37
C TYR A 260 -12.44 2.99 -24.37
N VAL A 261 -12.67 3.80 -25.41
CA VAL A 261 -13.91 4.57 -25.58
C VAL A 261 -14.69 3.97 -26.72
N GLN A 262 -15.88 3.45 -26.44
CA GLN A 262 -16.84 3.03 -27.45
C GLN A 262 -17.91 4.10 -27.60
N LEU A 263 -18.24 4.47 -28.84
CA LEU A 263 -19.29 5.42 -29.14
C LEU A 263 -20.52 4.67 -29.67
N ASP A 264 -21.65 4.83 -28.98
CA ASP A 264 -22.95 4.35 -29.43
C ASP A 264 -23.78 5.55 -29.88
N TYR A 265 -24.17 5.55 -31.16
CA TYR A 265 -24.91 6.65 -31.75
C TYR A 265 -26.40 6.43 -31.57
N THR A 266 -27.07 7.33 -30.84
CA THR A 266 -28.52 7.25 -30.67
C THR A 266 -29.22 7.45 -32.03
N PRO A 267 -30.08 6.52 -32.45
CA PRO A 267 -31.01 6.81 -33.53
C PRO A 267 -32.06 7.78 -32.97
N MET A 268 -31.94 9.07 -33.29
CA MET A 268 -33.09 9.97 -33.21
C MET A 268 -34.25 9.39 -34.03
#